data_AF-A0A3A0EB79-F1
#
_entry.id   AF-A0A3A0EB79-F1
#
_cell.length_a   1.000
_cell.length_b   1.000
_cell.length_c   1.000
_cell.angle_alpha   90.00
_cell.angle_beta   90.00
_cell.angle_gamma   90.00
#
_symmetry.space_group_name_H-M   'P 1'
#
loop_
_entity.id
_entity.type
_entity.pdbx_description
1 polymer ?
#
loop_
_entity_poly.entity_id
_entity_poly.type
_entity_poly.pdbx_seq_one_letter_code
_entity_poly.pdbx_strand_id
1 'polypeptide(L)'
;MNTLARGSGARADARGMVQSRVDTRADPLFQRLIDLLPGRSRAGTGDYRLTRRNVFMLPTRAGLLFAAVVLVMLVTAVNYQLSLGHALTFLVGSIGLVTMLHTWRNLARLTLRAGRADPVFAGQIAEVTLIARNPTRLERFALALTAPGMAQPEYFDVAPGTEHFVTIALPAPTRGWMQVPRLTLASTFPLGIWRAWARWHPALRVLVYPQPETPAAPLPARVAASGEGAARGPGSDDIAALRPYAPGDSPRLIAWKAIARTASGELISKQFDGGGLGELPLEWSALPASMNAEARLSRLTRWVLDADAAGVRYALAIPGTCIAIDHGPAHRARCLEALATWGI
;
A
#
# COMPACT_ATOMS: atom_id res chain seq x y z
N MET A 1 58.11 -21.17 -21.15
CA MET A 1 57.47 -22.38 -20.59
C MET A 1 56.11 -21.96 -20.03
N ASN A 2 55.02 -22.18 -20.79
CA ASN A 2 54.12 -23.34 -20.65
C ASN A 2 53.39 -23.34 -19.29
N THR A 3 52.07 -23.44 -19.13
CA THR A 3 50.89 -23.62 -20.01
C THR A 3 49.67 -23.64 -19.06
N LEU A 4 48.51 -23.09 -19.48
CA LEU A 4 47.11 -23.61 -19.32
C LEU A 4 46.58 -23.98 -17.90
N ALA A 5 45.31 -23.81 -17.51
CA ALA A 5 44.05 -23.42 -18.14
C ALA A 5 42.91 -23.39 -17.09
N ARG A 6 41.72 -22.94 -17.57
CA ARG A 6 40.34 -22.94 -17.02
C ARG A 6 39.93 -21.63 -16.34
N GLY A 7 38.89 -20.91 -16.75
CA GLY A 7 37.79 -21.19 -17.68
C GLY A 7 36.44 -21.09 -16.97
N SER A 8 35.52 -20.31 -17.58
CA SER A 8 34.05 -20.33 -17.43
C SER A 8 33.37 -19.25 -16.56
N GLY A 9 32.38 -18.57 -17.18
CA GLY A 9 31.27 -17.84 -16.55
C GLY A 9 31.57 -16.35 -16.32
N ALA A 10 30.80 -15.36 -16.78
CA ALA A 10 29.40 -15.38 -17.14
C ALA A 10 29.09 -14.26 -18.15
N ARG A 11 28.25 -14.62 -19.11
CA ARG A 11 27.37 -13.72 -19.87
C ARG A 11 26.43 -12.99 -18.92
N ALA A 12 25.96 -11.84 -19.40
CA ALA A 12 24.77 -11.10 -18.98
C ALA A 12 25.00 -10.04 -17.90
N ASP A 13 25.11 -8.78 -18.32
CA ASP A 13 24.04 -7.85 -17.98
C ASP A 13 23.92 -6.73 -19.02
N ALA A 14 23.23 -7.06 -20.11
CA ALA A 14 22.70 -6.09 -21.05
C ALA A 14 21.16 -6.20 -21.00
N ARG A 15 20.58 -5.82 -19.85
CA ARG A 15 19.13 -5.61 -19.68
C ARG A 15 18.83 -4.16 -19.33
N GLY A 16 19.38 -3.25 -20.12
CA GLY A 16 18.80 -1.91 -20.31
C GLY A 16 17.82 -1.98 -21.48
N MET A 17 16.72 -2.73 -21.34
CA MET A 17 15.73 -2.84 -22.42
C MET A 17 14.55 -1.91 -22.13
N VAL A 18 14.65 -0.72 -22.73
CA VAL A 18 13.55 0.01 -23.38
C VAL A 18 12.19 -0.15 -22.69
N GLN A 19 11.93 0.71 -21.70
CA GLN A 19 10.56 1.12 -21.41
C GLN A 19 10.05 1.84 -22.66
N SER A 20 9.45 1.09 -23.58
CA SER A 20 8.66 1.67 -24.66
C SER A 20 7.49 2.38 -23.98
N ARG A 21 7.60 3.70 -23.81
CA ARG A 21 6.46 4.58 -23.57
C ARG A 21 5.56 4.47 -24.78
N VAL A 22 4.73 3.43 -24.79
CA VAL A 22 3.51 3.43 -25.59
C VAL A 22 2.64 4.46 -24.89
N ASP A 23 2.67 5.69 -25.41
CA ASP A 23 1.80 6.78 -24.98
C ASP A 23 0.37 6.48 -25.47
N THR A 24 -0.22 5.42 -24.90
CA THR A 24 -1.65 5.15 -25.00
C THR A 24 -2.35 6.07 -24.02
N ARG A 25 -2.43 7.37 -24.36
CA ARG A 25 -3.50 8.22 -23.84
C ARG A 25 -4.78 7.44 -24.01
N ALA A 26 -5.38 7.05 -22.90
CA ALA A 26 -6.54 6.18 -22.92
C ALA A 26 -7.63 6.85 -23.76
N ASP A 27 -7.98 6.25 -24.91
CA ASP A 27 -9.02 6.80 -25.77
C ASP A 27 -10.30 7.01 -24.94
N PRO A 28 -10.78 8.26 -24.76
CA PRO A 28 -11.84 8.57 -23.79
C PRO A 28 -13.19 7.93 -24.19
N LEU A 29 -13.39 7.69 -25.49
CA LEU A 29 -14.57 6.97 -25.99
C LEU A 29 -14.55 5.48 -25.60
N PHE A 30 -13.38 4.85 -25.63
CA PHE A 30 -13.24 3.44 -25.25
C PHE A 30 -13.33 3.25 -23.74
N GLN A 31 -12.80 4.18 -22.93
CA GLN A 31 -13.03 4.17 -21.48
C GLN A 31 -14.53 4.23 -21.16
N ARG A 32 -15.27 5.15 -21.80
CA ARG A 32 -16.74 5.21 -21.63
C ARG A 32 -17.44 3.91 -21.98
N LEU A 33 -17.00 3.21 -23.02
CA LEU A 33 -17.59 1.93 -23.46
C LEU A 33 -17.26 0.78 -22.50
N ILE A 34 -16.05 0.78 -21.92
CA ILE A 34 -15.62 -0.15 -20.86
C ILE A 34 -16.46 0.07 -19.59
N ASP A 35 -16.72 1.33 -19.24
CA ASP A 35 -17.52 1.72 -18.07
C ASP A 35 -19.01 1.35 -18.26
N LEU A 36 -19.52 1.46 -19.49
CA LEU A 36 -20.93 1.20 -19.83
C LEU A 36 -21.32 -0.28 -19.81
N LEU A 37 -20.43 -1.19 -20.18
CA LEU A 37 -20.73 -2.63 -20.13
C LEU A 37 -20.74 -3.01 -18.65
N PRO A 38 -21.84 -3.42 -17.98
CA PRO A 38 -21.80 -3.75 -16.56
C PRO A 38 -21.25 -5.16 -16.38
N GLY A 39 -19.97 -5.25 -16.01
CA GLY A 39 -19.35 -6.52 -15.67
C GLY A 39 -19.84 -6.94 -14.30
N ARG A 40 -20.56 -8.07 -14.22
CA ARG A 40 -21.00 -8.69 -12.96
C ARG A 40 -19.83 -9.30 -12.17
N SER A 41 -18.65 -8.68 -12.17
CA SER A 41 -17.54 -9.09 -11.31
C SER A 41 -17.85 -8.65 -9.89
N ARG A 42 -18.44 -9.57 -9.11
CA ARG A 42 -18.57 -9.44 -7.66
C ARG A 42 -17.17 -9.48 -7.03
N ALA A 43 -17.02 -8.85 -5.86
CA ALA A 43 -15.80 -8.96 -5.08
C ALA A 43 -15.55 -10.44 -4.78
N GLY A 44 -14.41 -10.96 -5.24
CA GLY A 44 -14.06 -12.37 -5.10
C GLY A 44 -12.79 -12.52 -4.28
N THR A 45 -12.79 -13.47 -3.36
CA THR A 45 -11.57 -13.93 -2.68
C THR A 45 -10.87 -14.98 -3.53
N GLY A 46 -9.54 -14.93 -3.56
CA GLY A 46 -8.71 -15.93 -4.24
C GLY A 46 -8.37 -15.61 -5.70
N ASP A 47 -8.00 -16.65 -6.43
CA ASP A 47 -7.46 -16.54 -7.79
C ASP A 47 -8.56 -16.26 -8.82
N TYR A 48 -8.42 -15.14 -9.52
CA TYR A 48 -9.31 -14.76 -10.61
C TYR A 48 -8.68 -15.10 -11.96
N ARG A 49 -9.15 -16.19 -12.58
CA ARG A 49 -8.65 -16.64 -13.88
C ARG A 49 -9.37 -15.95 -15.04
N LEU A 50 -8.60 -15.39 -15.96
CA LEU A 50 -9.11 -14.86 -17.21
C LEU A 50 -9.45 -16.00 -18.18
N THR A 51 -10.71 -16.05 -18.59
CA THR A 51 -11.29 -17.04 -19.51
C THR A 51 -11.94 -16.33 -20.69
N ARG A 52 -12.45 -17.08 -21.68
CA ARG A 52 -13.14 -16.48 -22.83
C ARG A 52 -14.36 -15.63 -22.43
N ARG A 53 -14.98 -15.90 -21.28
CA ARG A 53 -16.22 -15.22 -20.84
C ARG A 53 -15.99 -13.86 -20.19
N ASN A 54 -14.77 -13.56 -19.74
CA ASN A 54 -14.46 -12.32 -19.02
C ASN A 54 -13.43 -11.44 -19.72
N VAL A 55 -12.90 -11.89 -20.86
CA VAL A 55 -12.04 -11.10 -21.75
C VAL A 55 -12.89 -10.58 -22.91
N PHE A 56 -13.02 -9.27 -22.98
CA PHE A 56 -13.70 -8.56 -24.07
C PHE A 56 -12.66 -7.99 -25.03
N MET A 57 -13.06 -7.74 -26.28
CA MET A 57 -12.19 -7.22 -27.32
C MET A 57 -12.93 -6.30 -28.26
N LEU A 58 -12.30 -5.19 -28.63
CA LEU A 58 -12.80 -4.22 -29.61
C LEU A 58 -11.64 -3.70 -30.48
N PRO A 59 -11.91 -3.28 -31.73
CA PRO A 59 -10.92 -2.57 -32.54
C PRO A 59 -10.64 -1.19 -31.92
N THR A 60 -9.39 -0.75 -31.95
CA THR A 60 -9.00 0.62 -31.54
C THR A 60 -9.31 1.63 -32.65
N ARG A 61 -9.08 2.94 -32.43
CA ARG A 61 -9.12 3.94 -33.51
C ARG A 61 -8.19 3.59 -34.67
N ALA A 62 -6.96 3.16 -34.35
CA ALA A 62 -6.01 2.67 -35.34
C ALA A 62 -6.52 1.41 -36.04
N GLY A 63 -7.20 0.50 -35.31
CA GLY A 63 -7.84 -0.67 -35.90
C GLY A 63 -8.98 -0.36 -36.85
N LEU A 64 -9.79 0.67 -36.55
CA LEU A 64 -10.85 1.14 -37.45
C LEU A 64 -10.26 1.78 -38.72
N LEU A 65 -9.21 2.61 -38.59
CA LEU A 65 -8.50 3.16 -39.73
C LEU A 65 -7.88 2.05 -40.59
N PHE A 66 -7.25 1.06 -39.95
CA PHE A 66 -6.70 -0.11 -40.63
C PHE A 66 -7.77 -0.87 -41.41
N ALA A 67 -8.94 -1.12 -40.81
CA ALA A 67 -10.06 -1.77 -41.49
C ALA A 67 -10.57 -0.94 -42.68
N ALA A 68 -10.64 0.39 -42.54
CA ALA A 68 -11.04 1.28 -43.64
C ALA A 68 -10.04 1.22 -44.81
N VAL A 69 -8.73 1.23 -44.54
CA VAL A 69 -7.69 1.10 -45.56
C VAL A 69 -7.80 -0.25 -46.28
N VAL A 70 -7.94 -1.35 -45.54
CA VAL A 70 -8.13 -2.69 -46.14
C VAL A 70 -9.39 -2.74 -47.02
N LEU A 71 -10.48 -2.10 -46.59
CA LEU A 71 -11.71 -2.01 -47.38
C LEU A 71 -11.52 -1.20 -48.67
N VAL A 72 -10.84 -0.05 -48.60
CA VAL A 72 -10.52 0.77 -49.78
C VAL A 72 -9.62 0.01 -50.75
N MET A 73 -8.62 -0.72 -50.24
CA MET A 73 -7.77 -1.59 -51.06
C MET A 73 -8.59 -2.68 -51.74
N LEU A 74 -9.54 -3.30 -51.03
CA LEU A 74 -10.42 -4.32 -51.59
C LEU A 74 -11.29 -3.76 -52.72
N VAL A 75 -11.95 -2.63 -52.48
CA VAL A 75 -12.79 -1.96 -53.48
C VAL A 75 -11.97 -1.57 -54.71
N THR A 76 -10.78 -1.01 -54.51
CA THR A 76 -9.85 -0.67 -55.59
C THR A 76 -9.45 -1.91 -56.39
N ALA A 77 -9.05 -3.00 -55.72
CA ALA A 77 -8.65 -4.24 -56.39
C ALA A 77 -9.78 -4.86 -57.20
N VAL A 78 -11.01 -4.84 -56.67
CA VAL A 78 -12.23 -5.31 -57.37
C VAL A 78 -12.53 -4.43 -58.58
N ASN A 79 -12.50 -3.10 -58.40
CA ASN A 79 -12.85 -2.16 -59.46
C ASN A 79 -11.89 -2.24 -60.66
N TYR A 80 -10.59 -2.41 -60.40
CA TYR A 80 -9.57 -2.47 -61.44
C TYR A 80 -9.19 -3.90 -61.86
N GLN A 81 -9.87 -4.94 -61.34
CA GLN A 81 -9.57 -6.35 -61.59
C GLN A 81 -8.08 -6.72 -61.37
N LEU A 82 -7.43 -6.04 -60.41
CA LEU A 82 -6.01 -6.21 -60.10
C LEU A 82 -5.81 -7.45 -59.23
N SER A 83 -5.43 -8.57 -59.86
CA SER A 83 -5.19 -9.85 -59.16
C SER A 83 -4.15 -9.72 -58.03
N LEU A 84 -3.08 -8.97 -58.24
CA LEU A 84 -2.07 -8.69 -57.21
C LEU A 84 -2.64 -7.85 -56.04
N GLY A 85 -3.59 -6.95 -56.35
CA GLY A 85 -4.29 -6.14 -55.35
C GLY A 85 -5.11 -6.99 -54.39
N HIS A 86 -5.77 -8.04 -54.88
CA HIS A 86 -6.47 -9.01 -54.03
C HIS A 86 -5.50 -9.73 -53.09
N ALA A 87 -4.38 -10.24 -53.62
CA ALA A 87 -3.38 -10.96 -52.82
C ALA A 87 -2.85 -10.10 -51.66
N LEU A 88 -2.47 -8.84 -51.94
CA LEU A 88 -1.99 -7.92 -50.91
C LEU A 88 -3.08 -7.59 -49.88
N THR A 89 -4.30 -7.31 -50.34
CA THR A 89 -5.42 -6.98 -49.45
C THR A 89 -5.75 -8.13 -48.49
N PHE A 90 -5.81 -9.36 -49.00
CA PHE A 90 -6.05 -10.53 -48.16
C PHE A 90 -4.89 -10.84 -47.22
N LEU A 91 -3.64 -10.61 -47.64
CA LEU A 91 -2.48 -10.74 -46.76
C LEU A 91 -2.58 -9.76 -45.58
N VAL A 92 -2.82 -8.47 -45.85
CA VAL A 92 -2.96 -7.44 -44.80
C VAL A 92 -4.18 -7.74 -43.92
N GLY A 93 -5.33 -8.09 -44.50
CA GLY A 93 -6.52 -8.50 -43.76
C GLY A 93 -6.26 -9.71 -42.85
N SER A 94 -5.51 -10.70 -43.33
CA SER A 94 -5.13 -11.89 -42.55
C SER A 94 -4.23 -11.53 -41.37
N ILE A 95 -3.29 -10.58 -41.53
CA ILE A 95 -2.50 -10.05 -40.41
C ILE A 95 -3.41 -9.41 -39.36
N GLY A 96 -4.43 -8.67 -39.79
CA GLY A 96 -5.46 -8.12 -38.89
C GLY A 96 -6.19 -9.20 -38.07
N LEU A 97 -6.56 -10.32 -38.69
CA LEU A 97 -7.19 -11.44 -38.00
C LEU A 97 -6.23 -12.21 -37.07
N VAL A 98 -4.99 -12.43 -37.50
CA VAL A 98 -3.97 -13.11 -36.68
C VAL A 98 -3.62 -12.27 -35.45
N THR A 99 -3.54 -10.95 -35.60
CA THR A 99 -3.26 -10.04 -34.47
C THR A 99 -4.42 -10.05 -33.47
N MET A 100 -5.67 -10.15 -33.91
CA MET A 100 -6.83 -10.36 -33.04
C MET A 100 -6.62 -11.58 -32.13
N LEU A 101 -6.21 -12.72 -32.69
CA LEU A 101 -5.96 -13.94 -31.92
C LEU A 101 -4.81 -13.75 -30.92
N HIS A 102 -3.72 -13.07 -31.30
CA HIS A 102 -2.60 -12.79 -30.41
C HIS A 102 -2.99 -11.87 -29.26
N THR A 103 -3.75 -10.80 -29.53
CA THR A 103 -4.25 -9.88 -28.51
C THR A 103 -5.15 -10.61 -27.51
N TRP A 104 -6.02 -11.49 -27.98
CA TRP A 104 -6.89 -12.28 -27.10
C TRP A 104 -6.07 -13.25 -26.25
N ARG A 105 -5.14 -13.98 -26.89
CA ARG A 105 -4.26 -14.92 -26.18
C ARG A 105 -3.46 -14.19 -25.11
N ASN A 106 -2.99 -12.97 -25.35
CA ASN A 106 -2.17 -12.19 -24.43
C ASN A 106 -2.83 -12.00 -23.04
N LEU A 107 -4.16 -11.82 -22.99
CA LEU A 107 -4.90 -11.74 -21.72
C LEU A 107 -5.44 -13.09 -21.25
N ALA A 108 -5.88 -13.94 -22.19
CA ALA A 108 -6.54 -15.19 -21.84
C ALA A 108 -5.63 -16.11 -21.01
N ARG A 109 -6.20 -16.78 -20.01
CA ARG A 109 -5.54 -17.70 -19.09
C ARG A 109 -4.54 -17.08 -18.10
N LEU A 110 -4.42 -15.75 -18.05
CA LEU A 110 -3.75 -15.08 -16.94
C LEU A 110 -4.58 -15.27 -15.66
N THR A 111 -3.91 -15.45 -14.52
CA THR A 111 -4.56 -15.49 -13.21
C THR A 111 -4.16 -14.26 -12.41
N LEU A 112 -5.13 -13.55 -11.88
CA LEU A 112 -4.93 -12.37 -11.03
C LEU A 112 -5.25 -12.73 -9.59
N ARG A 113 -4.39 -12.36 -8.65
CA ARG A 113 -4.57 -12.60 -7.22
C ARG A 113 -4.35 -11.32 -6.44
N ALA A 114 -5.18 -11.10 -5.43
CA ALA A 114 -4.97 -10.01 -4.48
C ALA A 114 -3.69 -10.32 -3.66
N GLY A 115 -2.75 -9.36 -3.61
CA GLY A 115 -1.58 -9.47 -2.77
C GLY A 115 -1.85 -8.84 -1.41
N ARG A 116 -1.04 -7.84 -1.06
CA ARG A 116 -1.09 -7.14 0.23
C ARG A 116 -1.30 -5.65 -0.01
N ALA A 117 -1.97 -5.00 0.94
CA ALA A 117 -2.00 -3.55 1.04
C ALA A 117 -1.56 -3.16 2.44
N ASP A 118 -0.65 -2.21 2.54
CA ASP A 118 -0.22 -1.70 3.83
C ASP A 118 -1.14 -0.55 4.28
N PRO A 119 -1.41 -0.41 5.59
CA PRO A 119 -2.21 0.70 6.09
C PRO A 119 -1.55 2.06 5.83
N VAL A 120 -2.37 3.07 5.54
CA VAL A 120 -1.92 4.45 5.27
C VAL A 120 -2.73 5.47 6.06
N PHE A 121 -2.26 6.70 6.17
CA PHE A 121 -3.05 7.77 6.79
C PHE A 121 -4.02 8.40 5.78
N ALA A 122 -5.14 8.94 6.27
CA ALA A 122 -6.09 9.67 5.46
C ALA A 122 -5.39 10.88 4.78
N GLY A 123 -5.71 11.07 3.50
CA GLY A 123 -5.07 12.04 2.63
C GLY A 123 -3.80 11.53 1.91
N GLN A 124 -3.31 10.34 2.23
CA GLN A 124 -2.16 9.72 1.56
C GLN A 124 -2.57 8.81 0.39
N ILE A 125 -1.57 8.29 -0.30
CA ILE A 125 -1.72 7.30 -1.37
C ILE A 125 -1.45 5.91 -0.78
N ALA A 126 -2.43 5.01 -0.89
CA ALA A 126 -2.30 3.60 -0.56
C ALA A 126 -1.61 2.85 -1.69
N GLU A 127 -0.50 2.19 -1.38
CA GLU A 127 0.15 1.24 -2.28
C GLU A 127 -0.44 -0.15 -2.09
N VAL A 128 -1.06 -0.68 -3.13
CA VAL A 128 -1.68 -1.99 -3.13
C VAL A 128 -0.89 -2.90 -4.07
N THR A 129 -0.31 -3.96 -3.52
CA THR A 129 0.39 -4.98 -4.29
C THR A 129 -0.58 -6.06 -4.75
N LEU A 130 -0.54 -6.36 -6.04
CA LEU A 130 -1.35 -7.36 -6.72
C LEU A 130 -0.42 -8.35 -7.42
N ILE A 131 -0.92 -9.54 -7.72
CA ILE A 131 -0.10 -10.62 -8.29
C ILE A 131 -0.72 -11.06 -9.61
N ALA A 132 0.05 -10.96 -10.68
CA ALA A 132 -0.29 -11.47 -12.00
C ALA A 132 0.51 -12.76 -12.25
N ARG A 133 -0.18 -13.89 -12.31
CA ARG A 133 0.40 -15.20 -12.57
C ARG A 133 0.15 -15.61 -14.01
N ASN A 134 1.22 -16.00 -14.70
CA ASN A 134 1.15 -16.56 -16.05
C ASN A 134 1.43 -18.07 -16.01
N PRO A 135 0.40 -18.93 -15.95
CA PRO A 135 0.59 -20.38 -15.93
C PRO A 135 0.96 -20.97 -17.31
N THR A 136 1.13 -20.14 -18.34
CA THR A 136 1.32 -20.60 -19.72
C THR A 136 2.76 -20.47 -20.19
N ARG A 137 3.07 -21.10 -21.33
CA ARG A 137 4.39 -20.99 -21.99
C ARG A 137 4.54 -19.71 -22.84
N LEU A 138 3.48 -18.91 -22.97
CA LEU A 138 3.50 -17.68 -23.76
C LEU A 138 3.83 -16.51 -22.84
N GLU A 139 4.76 -15.67 -23.27
CA GLU A 139 5.04 -14.41 -22.59
C GLU A 139 3.88 -13.42 -22.80
N ARG A 140 3.62 -12.60 -21.77
CA ARG A 140 2.54 -11.61 -21.79
C ARG A 140 3.14 -10.23 -21.84
N PHE A 141 2.78 -9.46 -22.85
CA PHE A 141 3.38 -8.15 -23.11
C PHE A 141 2.38 -7.01 -22.98
N ALA A 142 2.88 -5.82 -22.65
CA ALA A 142 2.15 -4.57 -22.63
C ALA A 142 0.80 -4.68 -21.91
N LEU A 143 0.80 -5.35 -20.75
CA LEU A 143 -0.35 -5.40 -19.88
C LEU A 143 -0.45 -4.06 -19.15
N ALA A 144 -1.64 -3.47 -19.16
CA ALA A 144 -1.94 -2.22 -18.48
C ALA A 144 -3.02 -2.47 -17.43
N LEU A 145 -2.72 -2.16 -16.18
CA LEU A 145 -3.67 -2.21 -15.08
C LEU A 145 -4.13 -0.79 -14.73
N THR A 146 -5.43 -0.62 -14.58
CA THR A 146 -6.03 0.68 -14.27
C THR A 146 -7.14 0.51 -13.25
N ALA A 147 -7.30 1.47 -12.36
CA ALA A 147 -8.47 1.58 -11.49
C ALA A 147 -8.95 3.03 -11.37
N PRO A 148 -10.21 3.23 -10.96
CA PRO A 148 -10.70 4.55 -10.57
C PRO A 148 -9.81 5.18 -9.50
N GLY A 149 -9.44 6.44 -9.69
CA GLY A 149 -8.60 7.21 -8.77
C GLY A 149 -7.09 7.14 -9.05
N MET A 150 -6.61 6.25 -9.93
CA MET A 150 -5.21 6.26 -10.36
C MET A 150 -4.92 7.46 -11.26
N ALA A 151 -3.75 8.08 -11.07
CA ALA A 151 -3.27 9.14 -11.95
C ALA A 151 -2.89 8.61 -13.34
N GLN A 152 -2.30 7.42 -13.41
CA GLN A 152 -1.88 6.77 -14.65
C GLN A 152 -2.01 5.24 -14.56
N PRO A 153 -2.18 4.54 -15.70
CA PRO A 153 -2.13 3.09 -15.75
C PRO A 153 -0.74 2.56 -15.39
N GLU A 154 -0.70 1.39 -14.73
CA GLU A 154 0.54 0.65 -14.46
C GLU A 154 0.79 -0.37 -15.57
N TYR A 155 1.97 -0.33 -16.18
CA TYR A 155 2.32 -1.18 -17.32
C TYR A 155 3.36 -2.23 -16.91
N PHE A 156 3.14 -3.48 -17.32
CA PHE A 156 4.05 -4.57 -17.01
C PHE A 156 3.94 -5.73 -18.01
N ASP A 157 4.95 -6.59 -17.96
CA ASP A 157 5.03 -7.83 -18.72
C ASP A 157 5.10 -9.02 -17.76
N VAL A 158 4.65 -10.20 -18.19
CA VAL A 158 4.71 -11.42 -17.38
C VAL A 158 5.32 -12.55 -18.19
N ALA A 159 6.52 -12.96 -17.77
CA ALA A 159 7.25 -14.06 -18.36
C ALA A 159 6.47 -15.39 -18.26
N PRO A 160 6.81 -16.40 -19.10
CA PRO A 160 6.19 -17.71 -19.04
C PRO A 160 6.40 -18.41 -17.70
N GLY A 161 5.33 -18.95 -17.10
CA GLY A 161 5.41 -19.74 -15.87
C GLY A 161 5.73 -18.95 -14.60
N THR A 162 5.77 -17.61 -14.64
CA THR A 162 6.15 -16.78 -13.50
C THR A 162 4.95 -16.07 -12.86
N GLU A 163 5.20 -15.56 -11.65
CA GLU A 163 4.36 -14.55 -10.99
C GLU A 163 5.06 -13.20 -11.07
N HIS A 164 4.29 -12.15 -11.33
CA HIS A 164 4.76 -10.78 -11.34
C HIS A 164 3.96 -9.97 -10.31
N PHE A 165 4.67 -9.19 -9.48
CA PHE A 165 4.09 -8.33 -8.47
C PHE A 165 3.90 -6.93 -9.06
N VAL A 166 2.66 -6.45 -9.02
CA VAL A 166 2.27 -5.15 -9.57
C VAL A 166 1.80 -4.28 -8.41
N THR A 167 2.47 -3.16 -8.18
CA THR A 167 2.06 -2.20 -7.15
C THR A 167 1.25 -1.09 -7.80
N ILE A 168 0.09 -0.80 -7.22
CA ILE A 168 -0.77 0.27 -7.70
C ILE A 168 -0.98 1.34 -6.61
N ALA A 169 -1.03 2.59 -7.03
CA ALA A 169 -1.24 3.75 -6.17
C ALA A 169 -2.70 4.18 -6.18
N LEU A 170 -3.37 4.16 -5.02
CA LEU A 170 -4.77 4.56 -4.86
C LEU A 170 -4.91 5.68 -3.81
N PRO A 171 -5.61 6.79 -4.11
CA PRO A 171 -5.83 7.83 -3.11
C PRO A 171 -6.74 7.33 -1.98
N ALA A 172 -6.35 7.60 -0.73
CA ALA A 172 -7.08 7.23 0.48
C ALA A 172 -7.59 8.49 1.22
N PRO A 173 -8.69 9.13 0.76
CA PRO A 173 -9.09 10.45 1.25
C PRO A 173 -9.68 10.43 2.66
N THR A 174 -10.33 9.32 3.05
CA THR A 174 -11.09 9.20 4.30
C THR A 174 -10.59 8.02 5.11
N ARG A 175 -10.61 8.14 6.45
CA ARG A 175 -10.25 7.03 7.35
C ARG A 175 -11.25 5.87 7.26
N GLY A 176 -10.82 4.72 7.78
CA GLY A 176 -11.61 3.50 7.87
C GLY A 176 -11.19 2.46 6.85
N TRP A 177 -12.07 1.48 6.61
CA TRP A 177 -11.81 0.41 5.65
C TRP A 177 -12.12 0.86 4.22
N MET A 178 -11.07 1.13 3.44
CA MET A 178 -11.19 1.40 2.01
C MET A 178 -11.22 0.09 1.22
N GLN A 179 -12.29 -0.17 0.48
CA GLN A 179 -12.31 -1.29 -0.48
C GLN A 179 -11.47 -0.95 -1.71
N VAL A 180 -10.64 -1.88 -2.17
CA VAL A 180 -9.97 -1.73 -3.45
C VAL A 180 -11.03 -1.70 -4.56
N PRO A 181 -11.04 -0.68 -5.44
CA PRO A 181 -12.05 -0.54 -6.47
C PRO A 181 -11.90 -1.64 -7.54
N ARG A 182 -12.83 -1.66 -8.49
CA ARG A 182 -12.73 -2.57 -9.63
C ARG A 182 -11.54 -2.18 -10.50
N LEU A 183 -10.73 -3.17 -10.82
CA LEU A 183 -9.55 -3.06 -11.65
C LEU A 183 -9.87 -3.49 -13.08
N THR A 184 -9.26 -2.81 -14.05
CA THR A 184 -9.32 -3.17 -15.46
C THR A 184 -7.92 -3.52 -15.93
N LEU A 185 -7.73 -4.76 -16.37
CA LEU A 185 -6.53 -5.19 -17.07
C LEU A 185 -6.78 -5.10 -18.57
N ALA A 186 -5.92 -4.42 -19.31
CA ALA A 186 -6.03 -4.25 -20.75
C ALA A 186 -4.70 -4.54 -21.47
N SER A 187 -4.77 -4.83 -22.77
CA SER A 187 -3.61 -4.90 -23.66
C SER A 187 -4.01 -4.53 -25.07
N THR A 188 -3.08 -3.90 -25.77
CA THR A 188 -3.16 -3.60 -27.20
C THR A 188 -2.09 -4.35 -28.03
N PHE A 189 -1.25 -5.16 -27.38
CA PHE A 189 -0.26 -6.01 -28.05
C PHE A 189 -0.92 -6.97 -29.07
N PRO A 190 -0.32 -7.22 -30.25
CA PRO A 190 1.00 -6.74 -30.69
C PRO A 190 0.98 -5.41 -31.45
N LEU A 191 0.02 -5.20 -32.36
CA LEU A 191 0.06 -4.08 -33.32
C LEU A 191 -0.81 -2.87 -32.94
N GLY A 192 -1.50 -2.90 -31.80
CA GLY A 192 -2.39 -1.81 -31.41
C GLY A 192 -3.71 -1.74 -32.17
N ILE A 193 -3.97 -2.65 -33.12
CA ILE A 193 -5.21 -2.75 -33.90
C ILE A 193 -6.40 -3.13 -33.01
N TRP A 194 -6.16 -4.06 -32.08
CA TRP A 194 -7.17 -4.59 -31.16
C TRP A 194 -6.83 -4.18 -29.74
N ARG A 195 -7.87 -3.94 -28.94
CA ARG A 195 -7.75 -3.78 -27.49
C ARG A 195 -8.55 -4.87 -26.81
N ALA A 196 -7.86 -5.74 -26.08
CA ALA A 196 -8.50 -6.69 -25.17
C ALA A 196 -8.50 -6.13 -23.76
N TRP A 197 -9.55 -6.37 -22.99
CA TRP A 197 -9.60 -6.03 -21.58
C TRP A 197 -10.43 -7.04 -20.77
N ALA A 198 -10.13 -7.11 -19.48
CA ALA A 198 -10.88 -7.86 -18.50
C ALA A 198 -11.05 -7.03 -17.23
N ARG A 199 -12.16 -7.25 -16.53
CA ARG A 199 -12.41 -6.64 -15.23
C ARG A 199 -12.27 -7.65 -14.11
N TRP A 200 -11.71 -7.15 -13.02
CA TRP A 200 -11.46 -7.91 -11.82
C TRP A 200 -11.77 -7.03 -10.61
N HIS A 201 -12.43 -7.61 -9.60
CA HIS A 201 -12.72 -6.91 -8.36
C HIS A 201 -12.14 -7.73 -7.20
N PRO A 202 -10.92 -7.39 -6.74
CA PRO A 202 -10.33 -8.08 -5.61
C PRO A 202 -11.14 -7.78 -4.33
N ALA A 203 -11.41 -8.82 -3.54
CA ALA A 203 -11.94 -8.64 -2.17
C ALA A 203 -10.82 -8.21 -1.20
N LEU A 204 -10.07 -7.16 -1.56
CA LEU A 204 -8.96 -6.61 -0.78
C LEU A 204 -9.37 -5.27 -0.17
N ARG A 205 -8.96 -5.04 1.07
CA ARG A 205 -9.27 -3.85 1.85
C ARG A 205 -7.99 -3.22 2.36
N VAL A 206 -7.96 -1.90 2.42
CA VAL A 206 -6.87 -1.11 3.00
C VAL A 206 -7.40 -0.42 4.23
N LEU A 207 -6.69 -0.53 5.34
CA LEU A 207 -7.00 0.22 6.55
C LEU A 207 -6.41 1.62 6.42
N VAL A 208 -7.26 2.64 6.51
CA VAL A 208 -6.85 4.04 6.43
C VAL A 208 -6.96 4.67 7.82
N TYR A 209 -5.83 5.01 8.43
CA TYR A 209 -5.77 5.67 9.73
C TYR A 209 -6.24 7.13 9.64
N PRO A 210 -6.75 7.72 10.73
CA PRO A 210 -7.03 9.16 10.76
C PRO A 210 -5.76 9.97 10.48
N GLN A 211 -5.87 11.10 9.78
CA GLN A 211 -4.71 11.96 9.55
C GLN A 211 -4.20 12.52 10.89
N PRO A 212 -2.90 12.39 11.23
CA PRO A 212 -2.38 12.94 12.48
C PRO A 212 -2.44 14.48 12.48
N GLU A 213 -2.79 15.05 13.63
CA GLU A 213 -2.84 16.51 13.81
C GLU A 213 -1.49 17.16 13.51
N THR A 214 -1.52 18.27 12.76
CA THR A 214 -0.35 19.09 12.44
C THR A 214 -0.71 20.56 12.65
N PRO A 215 0.05 21.33 13.45
CA PRO A 215 1.23 20.93 14.24
C PRO A 215 0.89 19.98 15.39
N ALA A 216 1.90 19.25 15.87
CA ALA A 216 1.71 18.29 16.96
C ALA A 216 1.36 19.00 18.28
N ALA A 217 0.27 18.58 18.92
CA ALA A 217 -0.04 18.98 20.29
C ALA A 217 0.90 18.23 21.27
N PRO A 218 1.32 18.86 22.39
CA PRO A 218 2.17 18.19 23.37
C PRO A 218 1.47 16.96 23.96
N LEU A 219 2.25 15.94 24.31
CA LEU A 219 1.74 14.75 24.99
C LEU A 219 1.16 15.13 26.35
N PRO A 220 0.07 14.47 26.80
CA PRO A 220 -0.45 14.65 28.15
C PRO A 220 0.59 14.33 29.23
N ALA A 221 0.39 14.86 30.43
CA ALA A 221 1.23 14.54 31.57
C ALA A 221 1.15 13.03 31.88
N ARG A 222 2.31 12.44 32.20
CA ARG A 222 2.40 11.03 32.61
C ARG A 222 1.81 10.87 34.00
N VAL A 223 1.07 9.79 34.21
CA VAL A 223 0.59 9.41 35.54
C VAL A 223 1.56 8.39 36.12
N ALA A 224 1.95 8.58 37.38
CA ALA A 224 2.74 7.56 38.08
C ALA A 224 1.91 6.27 38.16
N ALA A 225 2.49 5.13 37.74
CA ALA A 225 1.81 3.84 37.82
C ALA A 225 1.32 3.63 39.25
N SER A 226 0.00 3.58 39.45
CA SER A 226 -0.63 3.28 40.73
C SER A 226 -0.53 1.77 41.00
N GLY A 227 0.70 1.33 41.25
CA GLY A 227 1.01 0.03 41.82
C GLY A 227 1.60 0.25 43.21
N GLU A 228 0.83 -0.09 44.24
CA GLU A 228 1.37 -0.31 45.58
C GLU A 228 2.53 -1.29 45.49
N GLY A 229 3.74 -0.82 45.81
CA GLY A 229 4.96 -1.62 45.75
C GLY A 229 5.64 -1.58 44.39
N ALA A 230 6.35 -0.48 44.11
CA ALA A 230 7.57 -0.59 43.32
C ALA A 230 8.46 -1.62 44.02
N ALA A 231 8.45 -2.85 43.50
CA ALA A 231 9.31 -3.92 43.91
C ALA A 231 10.74 -3.40 43.81
N ARG A 232 11.32 -3.10 44.97
CA ARG A 232 12.76 -3.03 45.18
C ARG A 232 13.32 -4.37 44.76
N GLY A 233 13.72 -4.50 43.50
CA GLY A 233 14.69 -5.51 43.11
C GLY A 233 16.00 -5.21 43.86
N PRO A 234 16.58 -6.16 44.60
CA PRO A 234 17.88 -5.95 45.23
C PRO A 234 18.91 -5.97 44.10
N GLY A 235 19.33 -4.80 43.62
CA GLY A 235 20.38 -4.72 42.59
C GLY A 235 20.37 -3.51 41.66
N SER A 236 19.45 -2.56 41.80
CA SER A 236 19.61 -1.25 41.13
C SER A 236 20.30 -0.30 42.12
N ASP A 237 21.61 -0.16 41.92
CA ASP A 237 22.41 0.92 42.50
C ASP A 237 22.16 2.19 41.65
N ASP A 238 20.88 2.53 41.45
CA ASP A 238 20.49 3.69 40.66
C ASP A 238 20.85 4.94 41.46
N ILE A 239 21.67 5.75 40.80
CA ILE A 239 22.38 6.91 41.30
C ILE A 239 21.36 7.92 41.83
N ALA A 240 21.04 7.83 43.13
CA ALA A 240 20.27 8.85 43.80
C ALA A 240 21.13 10.12 43.91
N ALA A 241 20.68 11.20 43.28
CA ALA A 241 21.30 12.50 43.50
C ALA A 241 21.13 12.88 44.98
N LEU A 242 22.25 13.15 45.64
CA LEU A 242 22.27 13.57 47.04
C LEU A 242 22.08 15.09 47.05
N ARG A 243 21.02 15.57 47.72
CA ARG A 243 20.79 17.00 47.92
C ARG A 243 20.74 17.35 49.41
N PRO A 244 21.02 18.61 49.78
CA PRO A 244 20.74 19.10 51.13
C PRO A 244 19.25 18.93 51.45
N TYR A 245 18.96 18.43 52.66
CA TYR A 245 17.59 18.24 53.15
C TYR A 245 16.85 19.59 53.19
N ALA A 246 15.68 19.63 52.58
CA ALA A 246 14.77 20.78 52.66
C ALA A 246 13.66 20.53 53.69
N PRO A 247 13.26 21.54 54.49
CA PRO A 247 12.10 21.43 55.36
C PRO A 247 10.84 21.08 54.55
N GLY A 248 10.32 19.86 54.72
CA GLY A 248 9.21 19.31 53.92
C GLY A 248 9.52 17.94 53.31
N ASP A 249 10.80 17.55 53.24
CA ASP A 249 11.20 16.22 52.81
C ASP A 249 10.80 15.16 53.86
N SER A 250 10.26 14.02 53.39
CA SER A 250 9.89 12.92 54.28
C SER A 250 11.11 12.36 55.03
N PRO A 251 11.02 12.10 56.35
CA PRO A 251 12.12 11.53 57.14
C PRO A 251 12.64 10.19 56.60
N ARG A 252 11.82 9.47 55.82
CA ARG A 252 12.18 8.20 55.18
C ARG A 252 13.17 8.34 54.02
N LEU A 253 13.32 9.54 53.48
CA LEU A 253 14.22 9.86 52.36
C LEU A 253 15.61 10.29 52.83
N ILE A 254 15.85 10.34 54.14
CA ILE A 254 17.14 10.74 54.71
C ILE A 254 18.21 9.67 54.40
N ALA A 255 19.31 10.10 53.79
CA ALA A 255 20.42 9.27 53.38
C ALA A 255 21.39 9.02 54.56
N TRP A 256 20.96 8.29 55.59
CA TRP A 256 21.77 8.04 56.81
C TRP A 256 23.19 7.54 56.53
N LYS A 257 23.38 6.70 55.50
CA LYS A 257 24.68 6.17 55.09
C LYS A 257 25.61 7.22 54.46
N ALA A 258 25.05 8.24 53.81
CA ALA A 258 25.81 9.36 53.26
C ALA A 258 26.16 10.37 54.36
N ILE A 259 25.22 10.63 55.27
CA ILE A 259 25.42 11.51 56.44
C ILE A 259 26.54 10.98 57.33
N ALA A 260 26.60 9.66 57.57
CA ALA A 260 27.67 9.06 58.37
C ALA A 260 29.08 9.21 57.78
N ARG A 261 29.20 9.56 56.49
CA ARG A 261 30.48 9.73 55.79
C ARG A 261 30.92 11.19 55.72
N THR A 262 29.98 12.12 55.81
CA THR A 262 30.24 13.55 55.78
C THR A 262 30.24 14.07 57.22
N ALA A 263 31.41 14.43 57.75
CA ALA A 263 31.57 14.89 59.14
C ALA A 263 30.89 16.25 59.45
N SER A 264 30.13 16.82 58.51
CA SER A 264 29.48 18.14 58.63
C SER A 264 28.13 18.12 59.34
N GLY A 265 27.55 16.94 59.63
CA GLY A 265 26.25 16.84 60.32
C GLY A 265 25.05 17.37 59.53
N GLU A 266 25.23 17.74 58.27
CA GLU A 266 24.16 18.19 57.40
C GLU A 266 23.27 17.02 56.96
N LEU A 267 21.97 17.19 57.09
CA LEU A 267 20.99 16.20 56.63
C LEU A 267 21.00 16.18 55.10
N ILE A 268 21.26 15.01 54.52
CA ILE A 268 21.24 14.79 53.08
C ILE A 268 20.00 13.95 52.76
N SER A 269 19.14 14.41 51.84
CA SER A 269 18.02 13.63 51.34
C SER A 269 18.38 12.94 50.03
N LYS A 270 17.92 11.68 49.88
CA LYS A 270 17.99 10.93 48.62
C LYS A 270 16.93 11.49 47.69
N GLN A 271 17.35 12.16 46.62
CA GLN A 271 16.47 12.51 45.52
C GLN A 271 16.49 11.35 44.53
N PHE A 272 15.39 10.60 44.48
CA PHE A 272 15.15 9.65 43.41
C PHE A 272 14.61 10.47 42.24
N ASP A 273 15.38 10.56 41.15
CA ASP A 273 14.79 10.95 39.89
C ASP A 273 13.77 9.86 39.53
N GLY A 274 12.52 10.25 39.31
CA GLY A 274 11.41 9.34 39.18
C GLY A 274 11.49 8.56 37.88
N GLY A 275 12.41 7.61 37.79
CA GLY A 275 12.54 6.60 36.73
C GLY A 275 11.42 5.56 36.77
N GLY A 276 10.24 5.91 37.30
CA GLY A 276 9.04 5.16 37.02
C GLY A 276 8.68 5.41 35.57
N LEU A 277 8.63 4.35 34.76
CA LEU A 277 8.03 4.35 33.43
C LEU A 277 6.57 4.80 33.56
N GLY A 278 6.33 6.10 33.63
CA GLY A 278 5.02 6.69 33.83
C GLY A 278 4.07 6.24 32.74
N GLU A 279 2.85 5.91 33.14
CA GLU A 279 1.79 5.47 32.26
C GLU A 279 1.20 6.69 31.55
N LEU A 280 1.01 6.59 30.23
CA LEU A 280 0.38 7.66 29.46
C LEU A 280 -1.06 7.28 29.06
N PRO A 281 -2.08 7.74 29.80
CA PRO A 281 -3.47 7.54 29.40
C PRO A 281 -3.84 8.51 28.26
N LEU A 282 -4.15 7.96 27.08
CA LEU A 282 -4.67 8.71 25.94
C LEU A 282 -6.20 8.58 25.92
N GLU A 283 -6.87 9.52 26.58
CA GLU A 283 -8.32 9.45 26.77
C GLU A 283 -9.09 10.45 25.91
N TRP A 284 -10.17 9.98 25.29
CA TRP A 284 -11.12 10.81 24.56
C TRP A 284 -11.81 11.86 25.44
N SER A 285 -12.11 11.50 26.69
CA SER A 285 -12.75 12.36 27.69
C SER A 285 -11.86 13.52 28.14
N ALA A 286 -10.54 13.33 28.12
CA ALA A 286 -9.57 14.37 28.50
C ALA A 286 -9.43 15.48 27.43
N LEU A 287 -9.94 15.25 26.22
CA LEU A 287 -9.88 16.22 25.13
C LEU A 287 -10.96 17.32 25.27
N PRO A 288 -10.66 18.57 24.86
CA PRO A 288 -11.62 19.67 24.96
C PRO A 288 -12.97 19.35 24.32
N ALA A 289 -14.06 19.65 25.04
CA ALA A 289 -15.42 19.41 24.57
C ALA A 289 -15.75 20.14 23.25
N SER A 290 -15.12 21.30 23.02
CA SER A 290 -15.27 22.13 21.82
C SER A 290 -14.70 21.51 20.54
N MET A 291 -13.89 20.46 20.66
CA MET A 291 -13.27 19.78 19.52
C MET A 291 -14.24 18.80 18.88
N ASN A 292 -14.37 18.86 17.55
CA ASN A 292 -15.16 17.88 16.80
C ASN A 292 -14.53 16.48 16.89
N ALA A 293 -15.33 15.45 16.59
CA ALA A 293 -14.89 14.06 16.71
C ALA A 293 -13.66 13.75 15.84
N GLU A 294 -13.60 14.31 14.61
CA GLU A 294 -12.48 14.15 13.69
C GLU A 294 -11.16 14.68 14.25
N ALA A 295 -11.15 15.91 14.77
CA ALA A 295 -9.95 16.52 15.31
C ALA A 295 -9.49 15.79 16.58
N ARG A 296 -10.41 15.24 17.38
CA ARG A 296 -10.06 14.36 18.51
C ARG A 296 -9.33 13.10 18.03
N LEU A 297 -9.84 12.44 16.99
CA LEU A 297 -9.17 11.28 16.40
C LEU A 297 -7.80 11.63 15.81
N SER A 298 -7.68 12.76 15.12
CA SER A 298 -6.40 13.26 14.59
C SER A 298 -5.38 13.51 15.70
N ARG A 299 -5.81 14.10 16.81
CA ARG A 299 -4.95 14.34 17.98
C ARG A 299 -4.54 13.05 18.68
N LEU A 300 -5.49 12.14 18.93
CA LEU A 300 -5.18 10.83 19.52
C LEU A 300 -4.24 10.02 18.62
N THR A 301 -4.44 10.07 17.31
CA THR A 301 -3.55 9.45 16.33
C THR A 301 -2.14 10.02 16.44
N ARG A 302 -2.02 11.35 16.51
CA ARG A 302 -0.72 12.01 16.70
C ARG A 302 -0.06 11.59 18.01
N TRP A 303 -0.78 11.58 19.13
CA TRP A 303 -0.25 11.17 20.42
C TRP A 303 0.17 9.70 20.47
N VAL A 304 -0.57 8.79 19.83
CA VAL A 304 -0.17 7.38 19.70
C VAL A 304 1.17 7.25 18.96
N LEU A 305 1.35 8.01 17.87
CA LEU A 305 2.61 8.01 17.12
C LEU A 305 3.77 8.60 17.91
N ASP A 306 3.55 9.72 18.61
CA ASP A 306 4.57 10.39 19.41
C ASP A 306 4.94 9.54 20.65
N ALA A 307 3.98 8.88 21.29
CA ALA A 307 4.22 7.99 22.43
C ALA A 307 5.00 6.72 22.02
N ASP A 308 4.67 6.11 20.87
CA ASP A 308 5.41 4.99 20.31
C ASP A 308 6.84 5.38 19.92
N ALA A 309 7.02 6.54 19.27
CA ALA A 309 8.34 7.06 18.92
C ALA A 309 9.21 7.37 20.15
N ALA A 310 8.58 7.80 21.26
CA ALA A 310 9.25 8.03 22.53
C ALA A 310 9.50 6.74 23.34
N GLY A 311 9.03 5.58 22.87
CA GLY A 311 9.17 4.30 23.57
C GLY A 311 8.40 4.21 24.89
N VAL A 312 7.36 5.03 25.07
CA VAL A 312 6.58 5.11 26.31
C VAL A 312 5.43 4.11 26.25
N ARG A 313 5.04 3.56 27.41
CA ARG A 313 3.84 2.72 27.53
C ARG A 313 2.60 3.60 27.63
N TYR A 314 1.60 3.34 26.81
CA TYR A 314 0.37 4.14 26.77
C TYR A 314 -0.88 3.27 26.67
N ALA A 315 -1.98 3.76 27.23
CA ALA A 315 -3.32 3.18 27.07
C ALA A 315 -4.16 4.09 26.17
N LEU A 316 -5.10 3.52 25.42
CA LEU A 316 -6.02 4.28 24.57
C LEU A 316 -7.45 4.02 25.02
N ALA A 317 -8.18 5.08 25.38
CA ALA A 317 -9.60 5.00 25.72
C ALA A 317 -10.39 5.92 24.78
N ILE A 318 -11.19 5.31 23.92
CA ILE A 318 -12.16 5.98 23.05
C ILE A 318 -13.57 5.49 23.38
N PRO A 319 -14.64 6.23 23.04
CA PRO A 319 -16.00 5.81 23.37
C PRO A 319 -16.29 4.43 22.77
N GLY A 320 -16.61 3.45 23.62
CA GLY A 320 -16.90 2.07 23.21
C GLY A 320 -15.70 1.12 23.13
N THR A 321 -14.46 1.62 23.14
CA THR A 321 -13.26 0.79 23.05
C THR A 321 -12.17 1.28 24.00
N CYS A 322 -11.73 0.40 24.91
CA CYS A 322 -10.60 0.65 25.80
C CYS A 322 -9.50 -0.37 25.50
N ILE A 323 -8.29 0.13 25.21
CA ILE A 323 -7.10 -0.68 24.99
C ILE A 323 -6.18 -0.44 26.18
N ALA A 324 -5.88 -1.53 26.90
CA ALA A 324 -5.01 -1.52 28.07
C ALA A 324 -3.59 -1.03 27.72
N ILE A 325 -2.85 -0.63 28.76
CA ILE A 325 -1.50 -0.12 28.62
C ILE A 325 -0.54 -1.16 28.04
N ASP A 326 0.11 -0.80 26.94
CA ASP A 326 1.16 -1.60 26.33
C ASP A 326 2.10 -0.70 25.52
N HIS A 327 3.04 -1.29 24.79
CA HIS A 327 4.01 -0.60 23.94
C HIS A 327 4.39 -1.45 22.72
N GLY A 328 5.04 -0.83 21.75
CA GLY A 328 5.59 -1.50 20.58
C GLY A 328 4.65 -1.55 19.37
N PRO A 329 5.14 -2.09 18.25
CA PRO A 329 4.50 -1.92 16.94
C PRO A 329 3.12 -2.59 16.84
N ALA A 330 2.91 -3.71 17.53
CA ALA A 330 1.63 -4.39 17.56
C ALA A 330 0.57 -3.59 18.34
N HIS A 331 0.95 -2.98 19.47
CA HIS A 331 0.08 -2.11 20.24
C HIS A 331 -0.28 -0.85 19.47
N ARG A 332 0.72 -0.20 18.84
CA ARG A 332 0.49 0.93 17.95
C ARG A 332 -0.52 0.60 16.85
N ALA A 333 -0.35 -0.53 16.16
CA ALA A 333 -1.26 -0.94 15.09
C ALA A 333 -2.70 -1.12 15.61
N ARG A 334 -2.88 -1.78 16.76
CA ARG A 334 -4.20 -1.95 17.40
C ARG A 334 -4.86 -0.63 17.77
N CYS A 335 -4.09 0.30 18.35
CA CYS A 335 -4.57 1.63 18.71
C CYS A 335 -5.00 2.44 17.47
N LEU A 336 -4.18 2.43 16.42
CA LEU A 336 -4.50 3.12 15.16
C LEU A 336 -5.69 2.48 14.44
N GLU A 337 -5.82 1.16 14.46
CA GLU A 337 -6.98 0.45 13.92
C GLU A 337 -8.27 0.84 14.63
N ALA A 338 -8.27 0.85 15.98
CA ALA A 338 -9.42 1.28 16.75
C ALA A 338 -9.84 2.74 16.44
N LEU A 339 -8.86 3.64 16.27
CA LEU A 339 -9.12 5.02 15.86
C LEU A 339 -9.65 5.13 14.42
N ALA A 340 -9.20 4.27 13.52
CA ALA A 340 -9.63 4.24 12.13
C ALA A 340 -11.06 3.74 11.96
N THR A 341 -11.48 2.75 12.74
CA THR A 341 -12.81 2.11 12.63
C THR A 341 -13.87 2.75 13.52
N TRP A 342 -13.52 3.73 14.33
CA TRP A 342 -14.47 4.35 15.26
C TRP A 342 -15.51 5.21 14.54
N GLY A 343 -16.79 4.94 14.83
CA GLY A 343 -17.94 5.70 14.33
C GLY A 343 -18.31 5.45 12.87
N ILE A 344 -17.83 4.35 12.28
CA ILE A 344 -18.11 3.91 10.90
C ILE A 344 -18.97 2.65 10.92
#